data_AF-A0A7X8BU69-F1
#
_entry.id   AF-A0A7X8BU69-F1
#
_cell.length_a   1.000
_cell.length_b   1.000
_cell.length_c   1.000
_cell.angle_alpha   90.00
_cell.angle_beta   90.00
_cell.angle_gamma   90.00
#
_symmetry.space_group_name_H-M   'P 1'
#
loop_
_entity.id
_entity.type
_entity.pdbx_description
1 polymer ?
#
loop_
_entity_poly.entity_id
_entity_poly.type
_entity_poly.pdbx_seq_one_letter_code
_entity_poly.pdbx_strand_id
1 'polypeptide(L)'
;MRFFQGFKVEQIVSPWKRVPFTRLIVPFLLGILIFFTGLRISYFFLLIPLAILVFCISFEKASIFKIFKYRKLIGFLINISIIFSSYFLAAIYVQIYKPYHFSNFLSDKAVIICHIKEMPEEKEKNLKTVLTVDYIKSGNKLYNVKGKILAYFKKSEKSKELSYGDVIVLKAKVTEIPERLNPAQFDYKRFLAYKRIYHQTFLKDYDWIYTKENIAPALLKKLSLLREKIIAQIKMAVKTPDEQSIA
;
A
#
# COMPACT_ATOMS: atom_id res chain seq x y z
N MET A 1 -37.72 -33.43 52.94
CA MET A 1 -37.21 -34.27 51.84
C MET A 1 -37.94 -33.92 50.55
N ARG A 2 -37.39 -33.01 49.74
CA ARG A 2 -37.48 -32.93 48.26
C ARG A 2 -36.87 -31.60 47.81
N PHE A 3 -35.58 -31.71 47.53
CA PHE A 3 -34.75 -30.76 46.79
C PHE A 3 -35.15 -30.74 45.29
N PHE A 4 -34.80 -29.64 44.62
CA PHE A 4 -34.74 -29.41 43.16
C PHE A 4 -36.08 -29.21 42.42
N GLN A 5 -36.30 -28.00 41.90
CA GLN A 5 -35.99 -27.66 40.49
C GLN A 5 -36.43 -26.22 40.20
N GLY A 6 -35.49 -25.29 40.35
CA GLY A 6 -35.62 -23.89 39.94
C GLY A 6 -34.51 -23.53 38.95
N PHE A 7 -34.31 -24.32 37.89
CA PHE A 7 -33.44 -23.92 36.78
C PHE A 7 -34.27 -23.09 35.79
N LYS A 8 -34.28 -21.77 35.97
CA LYS A 8 -34.62 -20.87 34.86
C LYS A 8 -33.48 -20.99 33.86
N VAL A 9 -33.76 -21.68 32.76
CA VAL A 9 -32.93 -21.80 31.57
C VAL A 9 -32.51 -20.40 31.15
N GLU A 10 -31.28 -19.98 31.45
CA GLU A 10 -30.65 -18.89 30.72
C GLU A 10 -30.70 -19.31 29.25
N GLN A 11 -31.51 -18.61 28.45
CA GLN A 11 -31.50 -18.84 27.02
C GLN A 11 -30.06 -18.61 26.57
N ILE A 12 -29.37 -19.69 26.21
CA ILE A 12 -28.07 -19.63 25.55
C ILE A 12 -28.34 -19.02 24.17
N VAL A 13 -28.46 -17.70 24.14
CA VAL A 13 -28.55 -16.94 22.90
C VAL A 13 -27.26 -17.24 22.17
N SER A 14 -27.38 -18.05 21.11
CA SER A 14 -26.28 -18.43 20.23
C SER A 14 -25.33 -17.25 20.03
N PRO A 15 -24.00 -17.42 20.22
CA PRO A 15 -23.02 -16.33 20.10
C PRO A 15 -23.18 -15.53 18.80
N TRP A 16 -23.60 -16.23 17.74
CA TRP A 16 -23.91 -15.72 16.41
C TRP A 16 -25.01 -14.65 16.36
N LYS A 17 -25.92 -14.58 17.35
CA LYS A 17 -26.93 -13.53 17.47
C LYS A 17 -26.41 -12.29 18.21
N ARG A 18 -25.36 -12.42 19.03
CA ARG A 18 -24.78 -11.31 19.82
C ARG A 18 -23.87 -10.41 19.00
N VAL A 19 -23.30 -10.91 17.90
CA VAL A 19 -22.31 -10.17 17.10
C VAL A 19 -22.69 -10.12 15.62
N PRO A 20 -23.75 -9.36 15.24
CA PRO A 20 -24.23 -9.31 13.86
C PRO A 20 -23.15 -8.88 12.86
N PHE A 21 -22.19 -8.04 13.29
CA PHE A 21 -21.05 -7.59 12.48
C PHE A 21 -20.13 -8.72 12.01
N THR A 22 -19.93 -9.77 12.82
CA THR A 22 -19.05 -10.90 12.45
C THR A 22 -19.50 -11.61 11.17
N ARG A 23 -20.81 -11.57 10.88
CA ARG A 23 -21.39 -12.14 9.67
C ARG A 23 -20.97 -11.39 8.40
N LEU A 24 -20.64 -10.11 8.50
CA LEU A 24 -20.18 -9.28 7.38
C LEU A 24 -18.66 -9.32 7.22
N ILE A 25 -17.93 -9.66 8.29
CA ILE A 25 -16.46 -9.76 8.26
C ILE A 25 -16.01 -10.94 7.38
N VAL A 26 -16.67 -12.10 7.50
CA VAL A 26 -16.32 -13.29 6.71
C VAL A 26 -16.36 -13.05 5.19
N PRO A 27 -17.47 -12.57 4.57
CA PRO A 27 -17.50 -12.27 3.14
C PRO A 27 -16.52 -11.15 2.75
N PHE A 28 -16.27 -10.19 3.64
CA PHE A 28 -15.31 -9.11 3.39
C PHE A 28 -13.86 -9.64 3.31
N LEU A 29 -13.46 -10.49 4.25
CA LEU A 29 -12.15 -11.14 4.22
C LEU A 29 -12.00 -12.05 3.02
N LEU A 30 -13.06 -12.78 2.64
CA LEU A 30 -13.05 -13.63 1.44
C LEU A 30 -12.77 -12.83 0.17
N GLY A 31 -13.43 -11.68 -0.04
CA GLY A 31 -13.16 -10.86 -1.23
C GLY A 31 -11.73 -10.32 -1.28
N ILE A 32 -11.16 -9.93 -0.13
CA ILE A 32 -9.74 -9.54 -0.05
C ILE A 32 -8.82 -10.72 -0.38
N LEU A 33 -9.08 -11.90 0.19
CA LEU A 33 -8.26 -13.10 -0.06
C LEU A 33 -8.30 -13.51 -1.53
N ILE A 34 -9.48 -13.50 -2.16
CA ILE A 34 -9.64 -13.79 -3.59
C ILE A 34 -8.76 -12.85 -4.42
N PHE A 35 -8.71 -11.56 -4.10
CA PHE A 35 -7.83 -10.62 -4.80
C PHE A 35 -6.34 -11.00 -4.71
N PHE A 36 -5.89 -11.45 -3.54
CA PHE A 36 -4.49 -11.88 -3.33
C PHE A 36 -4.14 -13.24 -3.95
N THR A 37 -5.13 -14.06 -4.34
CA THR A 37 -4.85 -15.29 -5.12
C THR A 37 -4.32 -15.00 -6.53
N GLY A 38 -4.41 -13.75 -7.00
CA GLY A 38 -4.01 -13.37 -8.36
C GLY A 38 -5.13 -13.44 -9.38
N LEU A 39 -6.33 -13.93 -9.00
CA LEU A 39 -7.51 -13.92 -9.88
C LEU A 39 -7.84 -12.49 -10.30
N ARG A 40 -7.98 -12.27 -11.61
CA ARG A 40 -8.30 -10.96 -12.19
C ARG A 40 -9.74 -10.93 -12.69
N ILE A 41 -10.60 -10.33 -11.87
CA ILE A 41 -12.00 -10.08 -12.18
C ILE A 41 -12.12 -8.74 -12.92
N SER A 42 -12.85 -8.73 -14.04
CA SER A 42 -13.14 -7.53 -14.83
C SER A 42 -13.92 -6.48 -14.03
N TYR A 43 -13.68 -5.19 -14.30
CA TYR A 43 -14.45 -4.09 -13.71
C TYR A 43 -15.95 -4.15 -14.03
N PHE A 44 -16.36 -4.88 -15.07
CA PHE A 44 -17.78 -5.14 -15.36
C PHE A 44 -18.55 -5.70 -14.15
N PHE A 45 -17.89 -6.50 -13.31
CA PHE A 45 -18.52 -7.09 -12.13
C PHE A 45 -18.80 -6.09 -10.99
N LEU A 46 -18.37 -4.82 -11.08
CA LEU A 46 -18.84 -3.74 -10.20
C LEU A 46 -20.34 -3.49 -10.31
N LEU A 47 -20.98 -3.94 -11.39
CA LEU A 47 -22.42 -3.84 -11.56
C LEU A 47 -23.19 -4.74 -10.58
N ILE A 48 -22.59 -5.81 -10.06
CA ILE A 48 -23.24 -6.73 -9.10
C ILE A 48 -23.63 -6.02 -7.79
N PRO A 49 -22.68 -5.41 -7.04
CA PRO A 49 -23.05 -4.69 -5.82
C PRO A 49 -24.00 -3.52 -6.09
N LEU A 50 -23.86 -2.83 -7.23
CA LEU A 50 -24.76 -1.75 -7.63
C LEU A 50 -26.20 -2.25 -7.90
N ALA A 51 -26.35 -3.32 -8.67
CA ALA A 51 -27.64 -3.93 -8.98
C ALA A 51 -28.33 -4.43 -7.70
N ILE A 52 -27.57 -5.02 -6.78
CA ILE A 52 -28.10 -5.49 -5.49
C ILE A 52 -28.51 -4.32 -4.61
N LEU A 53 -27.77 -3.20 -4.61
CA LEU A 53 -28.16 -1.98 -3.90
C LEU A 53 -29.48 -1.42 -4.44
N VAL A 54 -29.62 -1.30 -5.77
CA VAL A 54 -30.85 -0.84 -6.43
C VAL A 54 -32.02 -1.77 -6.14
N PHE A 55 -31.77 -3.09 -6.15
CA PHE A 55 -32.76 -4.09 -5.76
C PHE A 55 -33.21 -3.88 -4.32
N CYS A 56 -32.30 -3.73 -3.35
CA CYS A 56 -32.65 -3.48 -1.95
C CYS A 56 -33.49 -2.19 -1.77
N ILE A 57 -33.12 -1.09 -2.43
CA ILE A 57 -33.85 0.20 -2.37
C ILE A 57 -35.25 0.04 -2.97
N SER A 58 -35.38 -0.67 -4.09
CA SER A 58 -36.68 -0.91 -4.74
C SER A 58 -37.63 -1.72 -3.84
N PHE A 59 -37.07 -2.54 -2.93
CA PHE A 59 -37.83 -3.31 -1.95
C PHE A 59 -38.20 -2.54 -0.68
N GLU A 60 -37.64 -1.35 -0.42
CA GLU A 60 -38.07 -0.50 0.71
C GLU A 60 -39.53 -0.04 0.56
N LYS A 61 -40.01 0.08 -0.69
CA LYS A 61 -41.41 0.41 -1.00
C LYS A 61 -42.33 -0.82 -0.96
N ALA A 62 -41.80 -2.02 -0.79
CA ALA A 62 -42.58 -3.25 -0.75
C ALA A 62 -43.12 -3.50 0.67
N SER A 63 -44.34 -4.04 0.76
CA SER A 63 -44.94 -4.45 2.05
C SER A 63 -43.98 -5.30 2.88
N ILE A 64 -43.87 -5.00 4.18
CA ILE A 64 -42.97 -5.64 5.16
C ILE A 64 -43.01 -7.17 5.08
N PHE A 65 -44.17 -7.77 4.77
CA PHE A 65 -44.35 -9.21 4.62
C PHE A 65 -43.51 -9.83 3.49
N LYS A 66 -43.24 -9.11 2.39
CA LYS A 66 -42.41 -9.60 1.27
C LYS A 66 -40.92 -9.68 1.66
N ILE A 67 -40.44 -8.76 2.49
CA ILE A 67 -39.06 -8.76 2.99
C ILE A 67 -38.79 -10.00 3.84
N PHE A 68 -39.75 -10.41 4.68
CA PHE A 68 -39.63 -11.64 5.48
C PHE A 68 -39.60 -12.91 4.61
N LYS A 69 -40.37 -12.96 3.52
CA LYS A 69 -40.37 -14.08 2.58
C LYS A 69 -39.01 -14.29 1.91
N TYR A 70 -38.36 -13.21 1.49
CA TYR A 70 -37.08 -13.26 0.76
C TYR A 70 -35.84 -13.01 1.62
N ARG A 71 -35.97 -13.01 2.95
CA ARG A 71 -34.89 -12.68 3.89
C ARG A 71 -33.59 -13.47 3.65
N LYS A 72 -33.70 -14.77 3.35
CA LYS A 72 -32.53 -15.62 3.05
C LYS A 72 -31.83 -15.22 1.75
N LEU A 73 -32.61 -14.95 0.70
CA LEU A 73 -32.11 -14.50 -0.60
C LEU A 73 -31.43 -13.13 -0.47
N ILE A 74 -32.08 -12.19 0.22
CA ILE A 74 -31.52 -10.85 0.48
C ILE A 74 -30.18 -10.98 1.24
N GLY A 75 -30.13 -11.82 2.28
CA GLY A 75 -28.90 -12.09 3.01
C GLY A 75 -27.78 -12.66 2.12
N PHE A 76 -28.10 -13.60 1.25
CA PHE A 76 -27.15 -14.17 0.29
C PHE A 76 -26.61 -13.12 -0.68
N LEU A 77 -27.49 -12.30 -1.27
CA LEU A 77 -27.11 -11.22 -2.18
C LEU A 77 -26.21 -10.18 -1.49
N ILE A 78 -26.52 -9.80 -0.25
CA ILE A 78 -25.67 -8.89 0.54
C ILE A 78 -24.26 -9.46 0.72
N ASN A 79 -24.13 -10.76 1.01
CA ASN A 79 -22.81 -11.40 1.13
C ASN A 79 -22.03 -11.34 -0.19
N ILE A 80 -22.68 -11.62 -1.32
CA ILE A 80 -22.07 -11.50 -2.65
C ILE A 80 -21.60 -10.06 -2.90
N SER A 81 -22.45 -9.06 -2.63
CA SER A 81 -22.08 -7.65 -2.78
C SER A 81 -20.86 -7.27 -1.97
N ILE A 82 -20.74 -7.78 -0.74
CA ILE A 82 -19.60 -7.51 0.13
C ILE A 82 -18.33 -8.17 -0.41
N ILE A 83 -18.40 -9.40 -0.92
CA ILE A 83 -17.25 -10.08 -1.54
C ILE A 83 -16.73 -9.26 -2.74
N PHE A 84 -17.61 -8.86 -3.65
CA PHE A 84 -17.19 -8.05 -4.82
C PHE A 84 -16.67 -6.67 -4.38
N SER A 85 -17.37 -5.99 -3.47
CA SER A 85 -16.95 -4.67 -2.98
C SER A 85 -15.57 -4.72 -2.33
N SER A 86 -15.31 -5.72 -1.48
CA SER A 86 -14.03 -5.88 -0.80
C SER A 86 -12.90 -6.32 -1.73
N TYR A 87 -13.17 -7.18 -2.72
CA TYR A 87 -12.24 -7.48 -3.81
C TYR A 87 -11.83 -6.21 -4.57
N PHE A 88 -12.80 -5.40 -5.00
CA PHE A 88 -12.51 -4.17 -5.76
C PHE A 88 -11.84 -3.11 -4.89
N LEU A 89 -12.17 -3.02 -3.60
CA LEU A 89 -11.46 -2.18 -2.65
C LEU A 89 -9.99 -2.56 -2.60
N ALA A 90 -9.66 -3.85 -2.42
CA ALA A 90 -8.29 -4.33 -2.46
C ALA A 90 -7.60 -3.99 -3.80
N ALA A 91 -8.29 -4.18 -4.93
CA ALA A 91 -7.79 -3.81 -6.26
C ALA A 91 -7.57 -2.30 -6.44
N ILE A 92 -8.29 -1.45 -5.72
CA ILE A 92 -8.06 0.00 -5.71
C ILE A 92 -6.79 0.36 -4.93
N TYR A 93 -6.56 -0.30 -3.80
CA TYR A 93 -5.43 -0.01 -2.93
C TYR A 93 -4.07 -0.48 -3.47
N VAL A 94 -4.03 -1.53 -4.28
CA VAL A 94 -2.77 -2.06 -4.82
C VAL A 94 -2.34 -1.30 -6.08
N GLN A 95 -1.37 -0.40 -5.90
CA GLN A 95 -0.89 0.53 -6.93
C GLN A 95 -0.18 -0.16 -8.10
N ILE A 96 0.53 -1.28 -7.88
CA ILE A 96 1.33 -1.93 -8.94
C ILE A 96 0.47 -2.44 -10.10
N TYR A 97 -0.80 -2.75 -9.86
CA TYR A 97 -1.72 -3.20 -10.91
C TYR A 97 -2.46 -2.07 -11.62
N LYS A 98 -2.12 -0.80 -11.32
CA LYS A 98 -2.73 0.33 -12.00
C LYS A 98 -2.07 0.53 -13.37
N PRO A 99 -2.84 0.87 -14.41
CA PRO A 99 -2.27 1.10 -15.75
C PRO A 99 -1.26 2.25 -15.77
N TYR A 100 -1.46 3.26 -14.91
CA TYR A 100 -0.55 4.40 -14.74
C TYR A 100 0.66 4.12 -13.81
N HIS A 101 0.84 2.87 -13.36
CA HIS A 101 2.02 2.52 -12.58
C HIS A 101 3.27 2.59 -13.45
N PHE A 102 4.35 3.20 -12.92
CA PHE A 102 5.55 3.50 -13.70
C PHE A 102 6.20 2.26 -14.34
N SER A 103 6.05 1.07 -13.72
CA SER A 103 6.60 -0.20 -14.23
C SER A 103 6.11 -0.54 -15.63
N ASN A 104 4.90 -0.13 -16.01
CA ASN A 104 4.31 -0.40 -17.33
C ASN A 104 4.97 0.44 -18.45
N PHE A 105 5.79 1.42 -18.10
CA PHE A 105 6.44 2.36 -19.02
C PHE A 105 7.96 2.25 -19.02
N LEU A 106 8.53 1.31 -18.26
CA LEU A 106 9.97 1.06 -18.22
C LEU A 106 10.46 0.55 -19.58
N SER A 107 11.56 1.11 -20.05
CA SER A 107 12.30 0.64 -21.23
C SER A 107 13.79 0.92 -21.02
N ASP A 108 14.67 0.27 -21.77
CA ASP A 108 16.13 0.44 -21.61
C ASP A 108 16.60 1.88 -21.86
N LYS A 109 15.81 2.68 -22.59
CA LYS A 109 16.09 4.09 -22.89
C LYS A 109 15.20 5.05 -22.08
N ALA A 110 14.39 4.56 -21.16
CA ALA A 110 13.49 5.39 -20.37
C ALA A 110 14.28 6.36 -19.49
N VAL A 111 13.84 7.61 -19.48
CA VAL A 111 14.32 8.64 -18.55
C VAL A 111 13.22 8.86 -17.53
N ILE A 112 13.58 8.78 -16.25
CA ILE A 112 12.64 8.79 -15.14
C ILE A 112 12.85 10.09 -14.38
N ILE A 113 11.77 10.86 -14.18
CA ILE A 113 11.76 12.07 -13.37
C ILE A 113 11.05 11.75 -12.07
N CYS A 114 11.71 12.03 -10.96
CA CYS A 114 11.23 11.65 -9.64
C CYS A 114 11.73 12.63 -8.59
N HIS A 115 11.09 12.59 -7.43
CA HIS A 115 11.52 13.35 -6.26
C HIS A 115 11.82 12.46 -5.06
N ILE A 116 12.69 12.95 -4.20
CA ILE A 116 13.10 12.28 -2.96
C ILE A 116 11.94 12.33 -1.96
N LYS A 117 11.40 11.15 -1.62
CA LYS A 117 10.24 10.99 -0.73
C LYS A 117 10.62 10.74 0.71
N GLU A 118 11.79 10.17 0.96
CA GLU A 118 12.29 9.93 2.31
C GLU A 118 13.69 10.53 2.42
N MET A 119 14.04 11.05 3.59
CA MET A 119 15.37 11.60 3.80
C MET A 119 16.43 10.51 3.52
N PRO A 120 17.47 10.81 2.74
CA PRO A 120 18.52 9.82 2.46
C PRO A 120 19.19 9.31 3.74
N GLU A 121 19.18 8.00 3.89
CA GLU A 121 19.82 7.28 4.99
C GLU A 121 21.24 6.89 4.58
N GLU A 122 22.24 7.41 5.30
CA GLU A 122 23.63 7.03 5.08
C GLU A 122 23.91 5.62 5.59
N LYS A 123 24.29 4.72 4.68
CA LYS A 123 24.90 3.41 4.96
C LYS A 123 26.39 3.46 4.65
N GLU A 124 27.18 2.44 4.98
CA GLU A 124 28.64 2.50 4.81
C GLU A 124 29.09 2.94 3.40
N LYS A 125 28.57 2.29 2.34
CA LYS A 125 29.00 2.46 0.95
C LYS A 125 28.03 3.25 0.06
N ASN A 126 26.80 3.43 0.52
CA ASN A 126 25.71 3.99 -0.27
C ASN A 126 24.76 4.84 0.60
N LEU A 127 23.96 5.65 -0.08
CA LEU A 127 22.86 6.42 0.47
C LEU A 127 21.56 5.77 0.00
N LYS A 128 20.74 5.33 0.96
CA LYS A 128 19.46 4.67 0.69
C LYS A 128 18.33 5.68 0.83
N THR A 129 17.45 5.76 -0.16
CA THR A 129 16.25 6.60 -0.09
C THR A 129 15.10 6.00 -0.88
N VAL A 130 13.90 6.53 -0.67
CA VAL A 130 12.72 6.21 -1.47
C VAL A 130 12.44 7.38 -2.40
N LEU A 131 12.32 7.08 -3.70
CA LEU A 131 11.93 8.02 -4.73
C LEU A 131 10.45 7.83 -5.07
N THR A 132 9.74 8.92 -5.32
CA THR A 132 8.41 8.87 -5.96
C THR A 132 8.56 9.25 -7.42
N VAL A 133 8.09 8.40 -8.33
CA VAL A 133 8.14 8.65 -9.77
C VAL A 133 6.97 9.53 -10.16
N ASP A 134 7.28 10.67 -10.79
CA ASP A 134 6.28 11.63 -11.27
C ASP A 134 6.05 11.48 -12.78
N TYR A 135 7.15 11.33 -13.53
CA TYR A 135 7.08 11.19 -14.99
C TYR A 135 8.07 10.17 -15.52
N ILE A 136 7.70 9.52 -16.62
CA ILE A 136 8.60 8.71 -17.45
C ILE A 136 8.58 9.22 -18.88
N LYS A 137 9.75 9.52 -19.41
CA LYS A 137 9.95 9.76 -20.83
C LYS A 137 10.41 8.48 -21.50
N SER A 138 9.59 7.94 -22.40
CA SER A 138 9.89 6.75 -23.20
C SER A 138 9.74 7.10 -24.69
N GLY A 139 10.86 7.12 -25.41
CA GLY A 139 10.93 7.69 -26.75
C GLY A 139 10.61 9.20 -26.74
N ASN A 140 9.68 9.61 -27.60
CA ASN A 140 9.22 11.00 -27.71
C ASN A 140 8.01 11.35 -26.84
N LYS A 141 7.51 10.40 -26.04
CA LYS A 141 6.33 10.61 -25.18
C LYS A 141 6.73 10.74 -23.72
N LEU A 142 6.09 11.69 -23.03
CA LEU A 142 6.18 11.87 -21.60
C LEU A 142 4.88 11.36 -20.97
N TYR A 143 4.99 10.44 -20.02
CA TYR A 143 3.86 9.84 -19.31
C TYR A 143 3.84 10.33 -17.88
N ASN A 144 2.69 10.82 -17.41
CA ASN A 144 2.44 11.04 -16.00
C ASN A 144 2.14 9.68 -15.36
N VAL A 145 2.98 9.28 -14.41
CA VAL A 145 2.92 7.96 -13.80
C VAL A 145 2.95 8.08 -12.28
N LYS A 146 2.67 6.98 -11.60
CA LYS A 146 2.81 6.91 -10.13
C LYS A 146 3.54 5.66 -9.71
N GLY A 147 4.27 5.79 -8.61
CA GLY A 147 4.82 4.67 -7.86
C GLY A 147 6.10 5.06 -7.14
N LYS A 148 6.66 4.10 -6.42
CA LYS A 148 7.86 4.31 -5.61
C LYS A 148 8.98 3.38 -6.03
N ILE A 149 10.19 3.89 -5.96
CA ILE A 149 11.42 3.15 -6.20
C ILE A 149 12.30 3.25 -4.96
N LEU A 150 12.84 2.13 -4.51
CA LEU A 150 13.91 2.13 -3.52
C LEU A 150 15.24 2.39 -4.23
N ALA A 151 15.86 3.52 -3.93
CA ALA A 151 17.09 3.94 -4.60
C ALA A 151 18.29 3.83 -3.67
N TYR A 152 19.39 3.33 -4.24
CA TYR A 152 20.69 3.25 -3.59
C TYR A 152 21.68 4.08 -4.39
N PHE A 153 22.02 5.27 -3.88
CA PHE A 153 23.03 6.14 -4.47
C PHE A 153 24.41 5.71 -4.00
N LYS A 154 25.36 5.52 -4.92
CA LYS A 154 26.76 5.40 -4.54
C LYS A 154 27.19 6.69 -3.83
N LYS A 155 27.89 6.56 -2.70
CA LYS A 155 28.39 7.73 -1.97
C LYS A 155 29.36 8.54 -2.82
N SER A 156 29.06 9.83 -2.91
CA SER A 156 29.82 10.90 -3.56
C SER A 156 29.42 12.24 -2.94
N GLU A 157 30.18 13.31 -3.20
CA GLU A 157 29.81 14.66 -2.76
C GLU A 157 28.42 15.05 -3.28
N LYS A 158 28.16 14.80 -4.56
CA LYS A 158 26.86 15.04 -5.22
C LYS A 158 25.71 14.32 -4.51
N SER A 159 25.91 13.07 -4.08
CA SER A 159 24.85 12.31 -3.39
C SER A 159 24.57 12.82 -1.97
N LYS A 160 25.54 13.45 -1.30
CA LYS A 160 25.37 14.00 0.06
C LYS A 160 24.52 15.26 0.10
N GLU A 161 24.43 15.98 -1.02
CA GLU A 161 23.59 17.18 -1.15
C GLU A 161 22.10 16.85 -1.27
N LEU A 162 21.74 15.57 -1.44
CA LEU A 162 20.37 15.14 -1.62
C LEU A 162 19.55 15.32 -0.34
N SER A 163 18.41 15.98 -0.48
CA SER A 163 17.49 16.30 0.61
C SER A 163 16.05 15.91 0.26
N TYR A 164 15.19 15.91 1.28
CA TYR A 164 13.77 15.62 1.09
C TYR A 164 13.14 16.60 0.09
N GLY A 165 12.43 16.04 -0.90
CA GLY A 165 11.72 16.78 -1.94
C GLY A 165 12.56 17.24 -3.13
N ASP A 166 13.87 16.98 -3.15
CA ASP A 166 14.70 17.28 -4.31
C ASP A 166 14.25 16.46 -5.53
N VAL A 167 14.18 17.13 -6.66
CA VAL A 167 13.83 16.53 -7.94
C VAL A 167 15.12 16.09 -8.64
N ILE A 168 15.07 14.86 -9.14
CA ILE A 168 16.18 14.26 -9.87
C ILE A 168 15.67 13.58 -11.13
N VAL A 169 16.53 13.55 -12.13
CA VAL A 169 16.33 12.81 -13.37
C VAL A 169 17.27 11.64 -13.37
N LEU A 170 16.76 10.42 -13.52
CA LEU A 170 17.58 9.21 -13.55
C LEU A 170 17.40 8.44 -14.86
N LYS A 171 18.51 7.86 -15.32
CA LYS A 171 18.60 6.97 -16.48
C LYS A 171 19.36 5.73 -16.04
N ALA A 172 18.64 4.81 -15.41
CA ALA A 172 19.21 3.60 -14.83
C ALA A 172 18.26 2.42 -14.96
N LYS A 173 18.83 1.21 -14.84
CA LYS A 173 18.06 -0.02 -14.83
C LYS A 173 17.29 -0.13 -13.51
N VAL A 174 15.97 -0.02 -13.59
CA VAL A 174 15.06 -0.29 -12.47
C VAL A 174 14.68 -1.77 -12.50
N THR A 175 14.86 -2.46 -11.38
CA THR A 175 14.61 -3.90 -11.27
C THR A 175 13.58 -4.19 -10.19
N GLU A 176 12.84 -5.28 -10.33
CA GLU A 176 11.95 -5.73 -9.26
C GLU A 176 12.78 -6.14 -8.02
N ILE A 177 12.23 -5.92 -6.83
CA ILE A 177 12.86 -6.39 -5.60
C ILE A 177 12.90 -7.94 -5.63
N PRO A 178 14.09 -8.55 -5.46
CA PRO A 178 14.24 -10.00 -5.54
C PRO A 178 13.48 -10.70 -4.42
N GLU A 179 13.08 -11.94 -4.68
CA GLU A 179 12.47 -12.80 -3.66
C GLU A 179 13.49 -13.27 -2.63
N ARG A 180 12.99 -13.67 -1.46
CA ARG A 180 13.84 -14.25 -0.41
C ARG A 180 14.44 -15.56 -0.93
N LEU A 181 15.75 -15.72 -0.77
CA LEU A 181 16.45 -16.95 -1.14
C LEU A 181 16.24 -18.06 -0.09
N ASN A 182 16.02 -17.68 1.17
CA ASN A 182 15.76 -18.60 2.27
C ASN A 182 14.33 -18.42 2.81
N PRO A 183 13.50 -19.47 2.85
CA PRO A 183 12.15 -19.41 3.41
C PRO A 183 12.06 -18.97 4.87
N ALA A 184 13.08 -19.25 5.69
CA ALA A 184 13.13 -18.87 7.11
C ALA A 184 13.59 -17.42 7.33
N GLN A 185 14.07 -16.73 6.30
CA GLN A 185 14.51 -15.35 6.38
C GLN A 185 13.32 -14.39 6.34
N PHE A 186 13.49 -13.23 6.96
CA PHE A 186 12.55 -12.12 6.85
C PHE A 186 12.24 -11.78 5.39
N ASP A 187 10.95 -11.67 5.07
CA ASP A 187 10.47 -11.37 3.71
C ASP A 187 10.53 -9.85 3.42
N TYR A 188 11.71 -9.40 2.98
CA TYR A 188 11.95 -8.00 2.69
C TYR A 188 11.10 -7.48 1.52
N LYS A 189 10.88 -8.31 0.49
CA LYS A 189 10.03 -7.98 -0.67
C LYS A 189 8.60 -7.71 -0.22
N ARG A 190 8.03 -8.57 0.61
CA ARG A 190 6.67 -8.40 1.17
C ARG A 190 6.58 -7.18 2.08
N PHE A 191 7.56 -6.95 2.93
CA PHE A 191 7.62 -5.74 3.77
C PHE A 191 7.61 -4.45 2.94
N LEU A 192 8.42 -4.39 1.89
CA LEU A 192 8.46 -3.23 0.98
C LEU A 192 7.17 -3.09 0.16
N ALA A 193 6.56 -4.20 -0.26
CA ALA A 193 5.26 -4.19 -0.93
C ALA A 193 4.17 -3.54 -0.08
N TYR A 194 4.16 -3.75 1.24
CA TYR A 194 3.26 -3.03 2.16
C TYR A 194 3.49 -1.51 2.17
N LYS A 195 4.73 -1.07 1.94
CA LYS A 195 5.08 0.36 1.76
C LYS A 195 4.83 0.87 0.32
N ARG A 196 4.28 0.00 -0.55
CA ARG A 196 4.05 0.22 -1.99
C ARG A 196 5.33 0.44 -2.79
N ILE A 197 6.42 -0.19 -2.34
CA ILE A 197 7.72 -0.17 -3.00
C ILE A 197 7.93 -1.57 -3.57
N TYR A 198 7.97 -1.67 -4.89
CA TYR A 198 8.08 -2.95 -5.60
C TYR A 198 9.36 -3.09 -6.41
N HIS A 199 10.03 -1.96 -6.69
CA HIS A 199 11.23 -1.92 -7.50
C HIS A 199 12.34 -1.20 -6.78
N GLN A 200 13.57 -1.54 -7.16
CA GLN A 200 14.78 -0.92 -6.68
C GLN A 200 15.72 -0.53 -7.82
N THR A 201 16.58 0.44 -7.55
CA THR A 201 17.64 0.86 -8.48
C THR A 201 18.92 1.21 -7.72
N PHE A 202 20.05 0.97 -8.36
CA PHE A 202 21.36 1.41 -7.88
C PHE A 202 21.89 2.49 -8.83
N LEU A 203 22.28 3.63 -8.27
CA LEU A 203 22.63 4.83 -9.02
C LEU A 203 24.07 5.24 -8.74
N LYS A 204 24.89 5.31 -9.78
CA LYS A 204 26.21 5.96 -9.76
C LYS A 204 26.07 7.42 -10.20
N ASP A 205 27.09 8.24 -10.00
CA ASP A 205 27.00 9.69 -10.25
C ASP A 205 26.61 10.09 -11.68
N TYR A 206 26.92 9.24 -12.66
CA TYR A 206 26.58 9.43 -14.07
C TYR A 206 25.18 8.92 -14.46
N ASP A 207 24.52 8.15 -13.59
CA ASP A 207 23.19 7.57 -13.85
C ASP A 207 22.05 8.56 -13.55
N TRP A 208 22.34 9.71 -12.93
CA TRP A 208 21.33 10.67 -12.51
C TRP A 208 21.85 12.11 -12.53
N ILE A 209 20.92 13.06 -12.60
CA ILE A 209 21.17 14.50 -12.61
C ILE A 209 20.28 15.14 -11.54
N TYR A 210 20.88 15.99 -10.71
CA TYR A 210 20.15 16.83 -9.78
C TYR A 210 19.64 18.08 -10.50
N THR A 211 18.34 18.35 -10.47
CA THR A 211 17.76 19.51 -11.17
C THR A 211 17.88 20.81 -10.37
N LYS A 212 18.30 20.73 -9.10
CA LYS A 212 18.26 21.83 -8.11
C LYS A 212 16.85 22.35 -7.79
N GLU A 213 15.82 21.70 -8.32
CA GLU A 213 14.44 21.97 -7.92
C GLU A 213 14.11 21.13 -6.69
N ASN A 214 13.35 21.72 -5.77
CA ASN A 214 12.84 21.04 -4.59
C ASN A 214 11.35 21.33 -4.46
N ILE A 215 10.55 20.26 -4.47
CA ILE A 215 9.09 20.34 -4.43
C ILE A 215 8.53 20.06 -3.02
N ALA A 216 9.38 19.99 -1.99
CA ALA A 216 8.91 19.81 -0.62
C ALA A 216 8.06 21.02 -0.19
N PRO A 217 6.87 20.78 0.39
CA PRO A 217 6.16 21.81 1.12
C PRO A 217 7.06 22.45 2.18
N ALA A 218 7.01 23.77 2.32
CA ALA A 218 7.89 24.52 3.21
C ALA A 218 7.87 24.00 4.67
N LEU A 219 6.71 23.55 5.16
CA LEU A 219 6.57 22.94 6.47
C LEU A 219 7.35 21.62 6.59
N LEU A 220 7.20 20.73 5.60
CA LEU A 220 7.88 19.44 5.61
C LEU A 220 9.40 19.60 5.48
N LYS A 221 9.85 20.61 4.71
CA LYS A 221 11.26 20.99 4.63
C LYS A 221 11.81 21.48 5.98
N LYS A 222 11.04 22.28 6.72
CA LYS A 222 11.45 22.69 8.09
C LYS A 222 11.51 21.50 9.04
N LEU A 223 10.54 20.57 8.96
CA LEU A 223 10.52 19.37 9.80
C LEU A 223 11.67 18.42 9.47
N SER A 224 12.08 18.29 8.21
CA SER A 224 13.25 17.48 7.85
C SER A 224 14.54 18.06 8.43
N LEU A 225 14.72 19.39 8.36
CA LEU A 225 15.86 20.07 8.97
C LEU A 225 15.88 19.94 10.51
N LEU A 226 14.71 19.98 11.15
CA LEU A 226 14.60 19.74 12.59
C LEU A 226 15.01 18.30 12.93
N ARG A 227 14.52 17.33 12.17
CA ARG A 227 14.88 15.91 12.32
C ARG A 227 16.39 15.70 12.19
N GLU A 228 17.02 16.33 11.20
CA GLU A 228 18.48 16.31 11.02
C GLU A 228 19.24 16.79 12.26
N LYS A 229 18.83 17.93 12.83
CA LYS A 229 19.45 18.48 14.03
C LYS A 229 19.30 17.53 15.23
N ILE A 230 18.12 16.96 15.41
CA ILE A 230 17.86 16.02 16.52
C ILE A 230 18.71 14.76 16.34
N ILE A 231 18.76 14.19 15.14
CA ILE A 231 19.60 13.01 14.86
C ILE A 231 21.08 13.32 15.11
N ALA A 232 21.56 14.50 14.68
CA ALA A 232 22.94 14.92 14.93
C ALA A 232 23.24 15.03 16.43
N GLN A 233 22.33 15.62 17.21
CA GLN A 233 22.47 15.72 18.67
C GLN A 233 22.45 14.34 19.34
N ILE A 234 21.56 13.43 18.92
CA ILE A 234 21.51 12.06 19.45
C ILE A 234 22.81 11.32 19.14
N LYS A 235 23.33 11.42 17.90
CA LYS A 235 24.61 10.80 17.52
C LYS A 235 25.80 11.33 18.32
N MET A 236 25.78 12.60 18.71
CA MET A 236 26.81 13.18 19.59
C MET A 236 26.67 12.69 21.04
N ALA A 237 25.46 12.41 21.50
CA ALA A 237 25.19 11.96 22.87
C ALA A 237 25.41 10.45 23.08
N VAL A 238 25.18 9.62 22.06
CA VAL A 238 25.28 8.15 22.13
C VAL A 238 26.66 7.69 21.64
N LYS A 239 27.47 7.13 22.54
CA LYS A 239 28.88 6.73 22.30
C LYS A 239 29.05 5.37 21.58
N THR A 240 28.02 4.54 21.49
CA THR A 240 28.12 3.13 21.10
C THR A 240 27.50 2.84 19.72
N PRO A 241 28.22 2.19 18.77
CA PRO A 241 27.74 1.96 17.40
C PRO A 241 26.44 1.16 17.28
N ASP A 242 26.22 0.18 18.17
CA ASP A 242 25.04 -0.69 18.13
C ASP A 242 23.76 0.07 18.52
N GLU A 243 23.84 1.01 19.46
CA GLU A 243 22.70 1.82 19.91
C GLU A 243 22.33 2.91 18.88
N GLN A 244 23.30 3.38 18.10
CA GLN A 244 23.07 4.32 17.00
C GLN A 244 22.28 3.72 15.83
N SER A 245 22.20 2.38 15.73
CA SER A 245 21.46 1.70 14.66
C SER A 245 19.96 1.60 14.89
N ILE A 246 19.49 1.89 16.11
CA ILE A 246 18.09 1.79 16.56
C ILE A 246 17.40 3.17 16.58
N ALA A 247 18.16 4.26 16.64
CA ALA A 247 17.69 5.65 16.68
C ALA A 247 17.45 6.26 15.28
#